data_AF-A0A2E7F097-F1
#
_entry.id   AF-A0A2E7F097-F1
#
_cell.length_a   1.000
_cell.length_b   1.000
_cell.length_c   1.000
_cell.angle_alpha   90.00
_cell.angle_beta   90.00
_cell.angle_gamma   90.00
#
_symmetry.space_group_name_H-M   'P 1'
#
loop_
_entity.id
_entity.type
_entity.pdbx_description
1 polymer ?
#
loop_
_entity_poly.entity_id
_entity_poly.type
_entity_poly.pdbx_seq_one_letter_code
_entity_poly.pdbx_strand_id
1 'polypeptide(L)'
;MIKTAIAAFGFVALSSGAAFAEGCATTSSESISFGDNIAEAVAIGDDCANSVALIIVRDGDGAPLYSHATPARYLFGFYEVTDERSMADFLDELIGVRFGGGAFTSSELPEWPEGADFPGGDFMSGEFPFYPEEWVDRGEYLRFQSMDAPVWCHVQGQESSACLIIDGDRLYKIGVQTFPG
;
A
#
# COMPACT_ATOMS: atom_id res chain seq x y z
N MET A 1 25.02 -61.85 25.03
CA MET A 1 25.53 -60.89 24.01
C MET A 1 24.58 -60.89 22.83
N ILE A 2 23.56 -60.03 22.83
CA ILE A 2 22.65 -59.84 21.69
C ILE A 2 22.55 -58.33 21.47
N LYS A 3 22.88 -57.91 20.25
CA LYS A 3 23.15 -56.55 19.80
C LYS A 3 21.86 -55.74 19.70
N THR A 4 21.88 -54.54 20.27
CA THR A 4 20.88 -53.49 20.08
C THR A 4 20.92 -53.01 18.62
N ALA A 5 19.81 -53.12 17.90
CA ALA A 5 19.64 -52.49 16.60
C ALA A 5 18.79 -51.22 16.80
N ILE A 6 19.42 -50.05 16.68
CA ILE A 6 18.72 -48.77 16.63
C ILE A 6 18.36 -48.53 15.18
N ALA A 7 17.07 -48.61 14.86
CA ALA A 7 16.55 -48.19 13.56
C ALA A 7 16.44 -46.65 13.56
N ALA A 8 17.34 -45.99 12.83
CA ALA A 8 17.21 -44.56 12.55
C ALA A 8 16.11 -44.36 11.51
N PHE A 9 14.93 -43.94 11.94
CA PHE A 9 13.92 -43.38 11.04
C PHE A 9 14.39 -41.99 10.61
N GLY A 10 14.87 -41.89 9.38
CA GLY A 10 15.20 -40.61 8.75
C GLY A 10 13.95 -39.74 8.65
N PHE A 11 13.97 -38.61 9.34
CA PHE A 11 12.97 -37.57 9.21
C PHE A 11 13.22 -36.85 7.87
N VAL A 12 12.49 -37.23 6.82
CA VAL A 12 12.45 -36.45 5.59
C VAL A 12 11.56 -35.25 5.87
N ALA A 13 12.17 -34.10 6.20
CA ALA A 13 11.47 -32.83 6.20
C ALA A 13 11.06 -32.52 4.76
N LEU A 14 9.78 -32.75 4.44
CA LEU A 14 9.13 -32.22 3.25
C LEU A 14 8.97 -30.71 3.46
N SER A 15 10.04 -29.96 3.19
CA SER A 15 9.99 -28.51 3.06
C SER A 15 9.30 -28.17 1.74
N SER A 16 7.98 -28.29 1.70
CA SER A 16 7.16 -27.73 0.61
C SER A 16 6.96 -26.23 0.85
N GLY A 17 8.05 -25.48 0.94
CA GLY A 17 8.01 -24.06 0.63
C GLY A 17 7.92 -23.97 -0.89
N ALA A 18 6.89 -23.33 -1.42
CA ALA A 18 6.93 -22.89 -2.81
C ALA A 18 8.18 -22.00 -2.93
N ALA A 19 9.21 -22.50 -3.60
CA ALA A 19 10.36 -21.69 -3.96
C ALA A 19 9.81 -20.66 -4.96
N PHE A 20 9.59 -19.43 -4.50
CA PHE A 20 9.44 -18.31 -5.40
C PHE A 20 10.67 -18.32 -6.31
N ALA A 21 10.46 -18.16 -7.62
CA ALA A 21 11.54 -18.13 -8.58
C ALA A 21 12.62 -17.09 -8.17
N GLU A 22 13.88 -17.34 -8.54
CA GLU A 22 14.94 -16.36 -8.33
C GLU A 22 14.56 -15.03 -9.00
N GLY A 23 14.29 -14.02 -8.18
CA GLY A 23 14.11 -12.64 -8.61
C GLY A 23 12.77 -12.04 -8.22
N CYS A 24 12.79 -11.22 -7.16
CA CYS A 24 11.85 -10.14 -6.89
C CYS A 24 10.53 -10.48 -6.18
N ALA A 25 10.24 -11.73 -5.87
CA ALA A 25 9.21 -12.01 -4.87
C ALA A 25 9.74 -11.63 -3.48
N THR A 26 9.19 -10.58 -2.88
CA THR A 26 9.64 -10.05 -1.57
C THR A 26 8.55 -9.20 -0.94
N THR A 27 8.78 -8.75 0.30
CA THR A 27 7.90 -7.83 1.04
C THR A 27 8.63 -6.50 1.24
N SER A 28 7.89 -5.42 1.47
CA SER A 28 8.44 -4.17 1.98
C SER A 28 9.31 -4.44 3.22
N SER A 29 10.42 -3.73 3.34
CA SER A 29 11.33 -3.88 4.47
C SER A 29 10.81 -3.18 5.72
N GLU A 30 9.94 -2.19 5.50
CA GLU A 30 9.26 -1.41 6.52
C GLU A 30 7.74 -1.56 6.40
N SER A 31 7.04 -1.01 7.39
CA SER A 31 5.60 -0.83 7.38
C SER A 31 5.25 0.60 7.75
N ILE A 32 4.09 1.08 7.29
CA ILE A 32 3.57 2.39 7.68
C ILE A 32 2.43 2.20 8.67
N SER A 33 2.46 2.97 9.77
CA SER A 33 1.34 3.06 10.69
C SER A 33 0.56 4.35 10.46
N PHE A 34 -0.77 4.25 10.46
CA PHE A 34 -1.67 5.40 10.45
C PHE A 34 -2.90 5.07 11.30
N GLY A 35 -3.12 5.82 12.37
CA GLY A 35 -3.95 5.35 13.48
C GLY A 35 -3.38 4.05 14.07
N ASP A 36 -4.26 3.08 14.34
CA ASP A 36 -3.88 1.73 14.81
C ASP A 36 -3.65 0.74 13.63
N ASN A 37 -3.73 1.22 12.39
CA ASN A 37 -3.61 0.38 11.20
C ASN A 37 -2.16 0.31 10.71
N ILE A 38 -1.82 -0.81 10.08
CA ILE A 38 -0.50 -1.07 9.49
C ILE A 38 -0.66 -1.34 8.00
N ALA A 39 0.11 -0.64 7.17
CA ALA A 39 0.23 -0.86 5.74
C ALA A 39 1.57 -1.53 5.40
N GLU A 40 1.50 -2.59 4.60
CA GLU A 40 2.64 -3.34 4.06
C GLU A 40 2.43 -3.59 2.57
N ALA A 41 3.50 -3.89 1.83
CA ALA A 41 3.40 -4.31 0.44
C ALA A 41 4.20 -5.57 0.16
N VAL A 42 3.71 -6.39 -0.77
CA VAL A 42 4.37 -7.62 -1.21
C VAL A 42 4.39 -7.68 -2.73
N ALA A 43 5.52 -8.10 -3.30
CA ALA A 43 5.67 -8.41 -4.71
C ALA A 43 5.48 -9.92 -4.93
N ILE A 44 4.62 -10.26 -5.88
CA ILE A 44 4.29 -11.65 -6.24
C ILE A 44 4.50 -11.80 -7.75
N GLY A 45 5.38 -12.71 -8.17
CA GLY A 45 5.61 -12.99 -9.58
C GLY A 45 6.79 -13.92 -9.81
N ASP A 46 6.95 -14.36 -11.06
CA ASP A 46 8.07 -15.20 -11.49
C ASP A 46 9.37 -14.40 -11.68
N ASP A 47 9.25 -13.10 -12.01
CA ASP A 47 10.35 -12.16 -12.13
C ASP A 47 9.88 -10.73 -11.82
N CYS A 48 10.83 -9.79 -11.65
CA CYS A 48 10.55 -8.36 -11.43
C CYS A 48 9.54 -7.80 -12.46
N ALA A 49 9.81 -7.97 -13.75
CA ALA A 49 9.04 -7.34 -14.83
C ALA A 49 7.60 -7.89 -14.96
N ASN A 50 7.35 -9.09 -14.45
CA ASN A 50 6.07 -9.78 -14.45
C ASN A 50 5.45 -9.90 -13.05
N SER A 51 5.93 -9.11 -12.08
CA SER A 51 5.39 -9.09 -10.73
C SER A 51 4.13 -8.23 -10.60
N VAL A 52 3.32 -8.59 -9.61
CA VAL A 52 2.21 -7.81 -9.07
C VAL A 52 2.64 -7.30 -7.70
N ALA A 53 2.55 -5.99 -7.50
CA ALA A 53 2.65 -5.40 -6.17
C ALA A 53 1.28 -5.42 -5.51
N LEU A 54 1.19 -5.97 -4.32
CA LEU A 54 0.00 -6.07 -3.50
C LEU A 54 0.23 -5.28 -2.21
N ILE A 55 -0.53 -4.21 -2.03
CA ILE A 55 -0.61 -3.47 -0.78
C ILE A 55 -1.69 -4.10 0.08
N ILE A 56 -1.43 -4.24 1.38
CA ILE A 56 -2.38 -4.71 2.36
C ILE A 56 -2.37 -3.74 3.54
N VAL A 57 -3.56 -3.30 3.96
CA VAL A 57 -3.74 -2.60 5.23
C VAL A 57 -4.46 -3.52 6.20
N ARG A 58 -3.95 -3.61 7.42
CA ARG A 58 -4.51 -4.39 8.51
C ARG A 58 -4.86 -3.50 9.69
N ASP A 59 -5.86 -3.91 10.45
CA ASP A 59 -6.14 -3.33 11.77
C ASP A 59 -5.08 -3.79 12.81
N GLY A 60 -5.20 -3.27 14.03
CA GLY A 60 -4.30 -3.62 15.14
C GLY A 60 -4.38 -5.09 15.58
N ASP A 61 -5.43 -5.83 15.20
CA ASP A 61 -5.57 -7.27 15.44
C ASP A 61 -4.98 -8.11 14.27
N GLY A 62 -4.54 -7.46 13.19
CA GLY A 62 -3.95 -8.07 12.01
C GLY A 62 -4.97 -8.48 10.93
N ALA A 63 -6.25 -8.19 11.11
CA ALA A 63 -7.28 -8.50 10.11
C ALA A 63 -7.16 -7.52 8.92
N PRO A 64 -7.22 -8.01 7.67
CA PRO A 64 -7.10 -7.15 6.50
C PRO A 64 -8.35 -6.28 6.32
N LEU A 65 -8.15 -4.96 6.23
CA LEU A 65 -9.20 -3.97 5.97
C LEU A 65 -9.23 -3.51 4.51
N TYR A 66 -8.06 -3.48 3.86
CA TYR A 66 -7.91 -3.04 2.48
C TYR A 66 -6.81 -3.82 1.77
N SER A 67 -6.99 -4.01 0.46
CA SER A 67 -5.96 -4.56 -0.41
C SER A 67 -6.01 -3.92 -1.79
N HIS A 68 -4.84 -3.66 -2.37
CA HIS A 68 -4.72 -3.13 -3.73
C HIS A 68 -3.64 -3.86 -4.49
N ALA A 69 -3.98 -4.41 -5.65
CA ALA A 69 -3.07 -5.18 -6.48
C ALA A 69 -2.88 -4.50 -7.84
N THR A 70 -1.63 -4.23 -8.20
CA THR A 70 -1.28 -3.58 -9.46
C THR A 70 -0.07 -4.26 -10.08
N PRO A 71 -0.05 -4.53 -11.40
CA PRO A 71 1.17 -5.00 -12.05
C PRO A 71 2.29 -3.98 -11.79
N ALA A 72 3.42 -4.42 -11.23
CA ALA A 72 4.44 -3.53 -10.68
C ALA A 72 5.00 -2.57 -11.75
N ARG A 73 5.14 -3.05 -12.99
CA ARG A 73 5.57 -2.26 -14.15
C ARG A 73 4.69 -1.06 -14.52
N TYR A 74 3.49 -0.93 -13.94
CA TYR A 74 2.59 0.21 -14.16
C TYR A 74 2.54 1.16 -12.96
N LEU A 75 3.38 0.95 -11.96
CA LEU A 75 3.52 1.83 -10.82
C LEU A 75 4.67 2.80 -11.05
N PHE A 76 4.48 4.04 -10.60
CA PHE A 76 5.54 5.03 -10.57
C PHE A 76 6.75 4.52 -9.78
N GLY A 77 7.97 4.80 -10.26
CA GLY A 77 9.21 4.41 -9.58
C GLY A 77 9.75 3.02 -9.95
N PHE A 78 9.02 2.21 -10.74
CA PHE A 78 9.44 0.84 -11.05
C PHE A 78 10.65 0.70 -12.01
N TYR A 79 11.15 1.79 -12.61
CA TYR A 79 12.05 1.76 -13.78
C TYR A 79 13.38 1.02 -13.60
N GLU A 80 13.89 0.87 -12.36
CA GLU A 80 15.21 0.30 -12.07
C GLU A 80 15.16 -0.99 -11.24
N VAL A 81 13.97 -1.57 -11.09
CA VAL A 81 13.73 -2.76 -10.26
C VAL A 81 14.14 -4.02 -11.02
N THR A 82 15.27 -4.62 -10.62
CA THR A 82 15.90 -5.73 -11.35
C THR A 82 16.29 -6.91 -10.46
N ASP A 83 16.21 -6.75 -9.14
CA ASP A 83 16.53 -7.76 -8.15
C ASP A 83 15.64 -7.63 -6.90
N GLU A 84 15.78 -8.57 -5.96
CA GLU A 84 14.98 -8.60 -4.74
C GLU A 84 15.15 -7.35 -3.86
N ARG A 85 16.39 -6.82 -3.78
CA ARG A 85 16.69 -5.64 -2.94
C ARG A 85 16.05 -4.39 -3.52
N SER A 86 16.23 -4.15 -4.81
CA SER A 86 15.59 -3.04 -5.52
C SER A 86 14.07 -3.15 -5.51
N MET A 87 13.51 -4.37 -5.51
CA MET A 87 12.08 -4.57 -5.30
C MET A 87 11.64 -4.18 -3.88
N ALA A 88 12.35 -4.60 -2.83
CA ALA A 88 12.01 -4.19 -1.46
C ALA A 88 12.07 -2.66 -1.29
N ASP A 89 13.13 -2.03 -1.81
CA ASP A 89 13.30 -0.56 -1.81
C ASP A 89 12.12 0.14 -2.53
N PHE A 90 11.62 -0.45 -3.63
CA PHE A 90 10.46 0.02 -4.38
C PHE A 90 9.14 -0.18 -3.61
N LEU A 91 8.96 -1.33 -2.93
CA LEU A 91 7.77 -1.58 -2.11
C LEU A 91 7.69 -0.61 -0.92
N ASP A 92 8.83 -0.20 -0.35
CA ASP A 92 8.88 0.84 0.69
C ASP A 92 8.47 2.22 0.15
N GLU A 93 8.83 2.56 -1.10
CA GLU A 93 8.32 3.78 -1.77
C GLU A 93 6.82 3.69 -2.04
N LEU A 94 6.35 2.54 -2.48
CA LEU A 94 4.96 2.28 -2.83
C LEU A 94 4.02 2.55 -1.65
N ILE A 95 4.43 2.18 -0.42
CA ILE A 95 3.67 2.46 0.80
C ILE A 95 3.98 3.84 1.42
N GLY A 96 4.91 4.60 0.84
CA GLY A 96 5.16 6.00 1.20
C GLY A 96 6.26 6.26 2.24
N VAL A 97 7.12 5.28 2.57
CA VAL A 97 8.17 5.41 3.61
C VAL A 97 9.03 6.67 3.43
N ARG A 98 9.43 6.97 2.19
CA ARG A 98 10.30 8.12 1.89
C ARG A 98 9.58 9.46 1.79
N PHE A 99 8.24 9.47 1.86
CA PHE A 99 7.40 10.66 1.78
C PHE A 99 6.69 10.94 3.12
N GLY A 100 7.37 10.66 4.24
CA GLY A 100 6.81 10.84 5.58
C GLY A 100 5.70 9.84 5.92
N GLY A 101 5.69 8.67 5.25
CA GLY A 101 4.68 7.64 5.40
C GLY A 101 3.40 7.90 4.60
N GLY A 102 3.25 9.04 3.91
CA GLY A 102 2.02 9.38 3.18
C GLY A 102 0.79 9.54 4.09
N ALA A 103 0.99 9.58 5.41
CA ALA A 103 -0.04 9.69 6.42
C ALA A 103 -0.17 11.13 6.93
N PHE A 104 -1.39 11.61 7.07
CA PHE A 104 -1.74 12.97 7.48
C PHE A 104 -3.14 13.00 8.09
N THR A 105 -3.65 14.15 8.51
CA THR A 105 -5.03 14.25 9.01
C THR A 105 -6.00 14.78 7.97
N SER A 106 -7.23 14.29 7.96
CA SER A 106 -8.23 14.65 6.96
C SER A 106 -8.56 16.15 6.91
N SER A 107 -8.23 16.92 7.94
CA SER A 107 -8.36 18.38 7.95
C SER A 107 -7.38 19.07 6.98
N GLU A 108 -6.32 18.38 6.58
CA GLU A 108 -5.33 18.84 5.60
C GLU A 108 -5.78 18.61 4.14
N LEU A 109 -6.87 17.85 3.91
CA LEU A 109 -7.38 17.61 2.54
C LEU A 109 -7.69 18.95 1.83
N PRO A 110 -7.56 19.05 0.49
CA PRO A 110 -7.77 20.31 -0.21
C PRO A 110 -9.17 20.90 -0.04
N GLU A 111 -9.32 22.21 -0.12
CA GLU A 111 -10.65 22.83 -0.04
C GLU A 111 -11.53 22.40 -1.24
N TRP A 112 -12.81 22.12 -0.99
CA TRP A 112 -13.83 21.95 -2.02
C TRP A 112 -14.79 23.16 -2.02
N PRO A 113 -14.56 24.18 -2.88
CA PRO A 113 -15.44 25.33 -2.98
C PRO A 113 -16.88 24.93 -3.36
N GLU A 114 -17.86 25.69 -2.89
CA GLU A 114 -19.26 25.47 -3.28
C GLU A 114 -19.43 25.69 -4.80
N GLY A 115 -20.11 24.74 -5.46
CA GLY A 115 -20.35 24.78 -6.90
C GLY A 115 -19.17 24.37 -7.78
N ALA A 116 -18.02 24.00 -7.21
CA ALA A 116 -16.92 23.38 -7.95
C ALA A 116 -17.18 21.88 -8.16
N ASP A 117 -16.71 21.34 -9.29
CA ASP A 117 -16.89 19.92 -9.64
C ASP A 117 -16.05 18.97 -8.76
N PHE A 118 -14.91 19.44 -8.25
CA PHE A 118 -13.98 18.67 -7.40
C PHE A 118 -13.21 19.62 -6.47
N PRO A 119 -12.57 19.10 -5.39
CA PRO A 119 -11.63 19.85 -4.57
C PRO A 119 -10.51 20.46 -5.43
N GLY A 120 -10.16 21.73 -5.21
CA GLY A 120 -9.03 22.37 -5.93
C GLY A 120 -7.68 21.69 -5.61
N GLY A 121 -6.64 21.89 -6.43
CA GLY A 121 -5.28 21.45 -6.09
C GLY A 121 -4.62 22.34 -5.01
N ASP A 122 -3.77 21.88 -4.11
CA ASP A 122 -3.15 20.56 -3.87
C ASP A 122 -2.86 20.40 -2.36
N PHE A 123 -2.48 19.19 -1.95
CA PHE A 123 -1.95 18.86 -0.63
C PHE A 123 -0.53 19.47 -0.39
N MET A 124 0.24 19.85 -1.43
CA MET A 124 1.58 20.50 -1.30
C MET A 124 2.00 21.54 -2.39
N SER A 125 1.38 21.62 -3.58
CA SER A 125 1.89 22.41 -4.74
C SER A 125 0.88 23.23 -5.57
N GLY A 126 -0.42 23.16 -5.29
CA GLY A 126 -1.51 23.79 -6.06
C GLY A 126 -1.82 23.19 -7.45
N GLU A 127 -0.94 22.36 -8.01
CA GLU A 127 -0.95 22.02 -9.43
C GLU A 127 -1.70 20.71 -9.77
N PHE A 128 -1.82 19.80 -8.81
CA PHE A 128 -2.40 18.48 -9.02
C PHE A 128 -3.72 18.30 -8.26
N PRO A 129 -4.85 18.05 -8.95
CA PRO A 129 -6.15 17.90 -8.29
C PRO A 129 -6.28 16.57 -7.54
N PHE A 130 -7.08 16.64 -6.47
CA PHE A 130 -7.64 15.49 -5.79
C PHE A 130 -9.02 15.17 -6.38
N TYR A 131 -9.24 13.92 -6.77
CA TYR A 131 -10.51 13.42 -7.28
C TYR A 131 -11.16 12.50 -6.25
N PRO A 132 -12.22 12.94 -5.55
CA PRO A 132 -12.98 12.08 -4.65
C PRO A 132 -13.56 10.86 -5.38
N GLU A 133 -13.75 9.77 -4.64
CA GLU A 133 -14.52 8.62 -5.13
C GLU A 133 -15.96 9.03 -5.45
N GLU A 134 -16.62 8.31 -6.37
CA GLU A 134 -17.98 8.65 -6.85
C GLU A 134 -19.01 8.78 -5.72
N TRP A 135 -18.84 8.01 -4.64
CA TRP A 135 -19.73 8.03 -3.48
C TRP A 135 -19.44 9.17 -2.50
N VAL A 136 -18.30 9.86 -2.64
CA VAL A 136 -17.88 10.98 -1.80
C VAL A 136 -18.33 12.28 -2.46
N ASP A 137 -19.54 12.71 -2.11
CA ASP A 137 -19.98 14.05 -2.46
C ASP A 137 -19.30 15.12 -1.59
N ARG A 138 -19.54 16.40 -1.92
CA ARG A 138 -18.96 17.52 -1.18
C ARG A 138 -19.37 17.53 0.30
N GLY A 139 -20.59 17.13 0.64
CA GLY A 139 -21.07 17.10 2.03
C GLY A 139 -20.29 16.07 2.85
N GLU A 140 -20.09 14.88 2.29
CA GLU A 140 -19.32 13.82 2.91
C GLU A 140 -17.83 14.16 2.99
N TYR A 141 -17.27 14.78 1.95
CA TYR A 141 -15.90 15.28 1.95
C TYR A 141 -15.64 16.30 3.08
N LEU A 142 -16.55 17.26 3.25
CA LEU A 142 -16.45 18.23 4.35
C LEU A 142 -16.65 17.58 5.73
N ARG A 143 -17.46 16.52 5.82
CA ARG A 143 -17.57 15.71 7.04
C ARG A 143 -16.22 15.08 7.37
N PHE A 144 -15.55 14.46 6.40
CA PHE A 144 -14.21 13.92 6.58
C PHE A 144 -13.22 14.98 7.05
N GLN A 145 -13.18 16.16 6.42
CA GLN A 145 -12.31 17.26 6.87
C GLN A 145 -12.56 17.67 8.31
N SER A 146 -13.82 17.68 8.75
CA SER A 146 -14.19 18.07 10.12
C SER A 146 -13.83 17.04 11.19
N MET A 147 -13.56 15.79 10.80
CA MET A 147 -13.25 14.70 11.73
C MET A 147 -11.80 14.72 12.21
N ASP A 148 -10.88 15.38 11.49
CA ASP A 148 -9.44 15.33 11.74
C ASP A 148 -8.92 13.87 11.85
N ALA A 149 -9.45 12.99 11.00
CA ALA A 149 -9.18 11.56 11.02
C ALA A 149 -7.89 11.22 10.28
N PRO A 150 -7.17 10.15 10.65
CA PRO A 150 -6.00 9.71 9.90
C PRO A 150 -6.37 9.35 8.45
N VAL A 151 -5.60 9.92 7.52
CA VAL A 151 -5.62 9.62 6.10
C VAL A 151 -4.25 9.08 5.71
N TRP A 152 -4.22 8.10 4.82
CA TRP A 152 -2.99 7.57 4.23
C TRP A 152 -3.15 7.43 2.72
N CYS A 153 -2.18 7.96 1.96
CA CYS A 153 -2.15 7.83 0.52
C CYS A 153 -0.96 7.00 0.05
N HIS A 154 -1.21 6.11 -0.90
CA HIS A 154 -0.19 5.26 -1.52
C HIS A 154 -0.23 5.36 -3.04
N VAL A 155 0.90 5.13 -3.70
CA VAL A 155 0.95 5.09 -5.17
C VAL A 155 0.03 3.96 -5.66
N GLN A 156 -0.83 4.25 -6.64
CA GLN A 156 -1.72 3.25 -7.27
C GLN A 156 -1.52 3.15 -8.79
N GLY A 157 -0.72 4.03 -9.37
CA GLY A 157 -0.40 4.06 -10.80
C GLY A 157 0.82 4.94 -11.08
N GLN A 158 1.07 5.25 -12.35
CA GLN A 158 2.23 6.06 -12.75
C GLN A 158 2.13 7.54 -12.34
N GLU A 159 0.92 8.06 -12.16
CA GLU A 159 0.68 9.50 -11.97
C GLU A 159 -0.39 9.77 -10.90
N SER A 160 -0.62 8.80 -10.00
CA SER A 160 -1.67 8.94 -8.99
C SER A 160 -1.49 8.08 -7.75
N SER A 161 -1.98 8.61 -6.64
CA SER A 161 -2.06 7.94 -5.34
C SER A 161 -3.50 7.74 -4.92
N ALA A 162 -3.83 6.56 -4.41
CA ALA A 162 -5.11 6.30 -3.74
C ALA A 162 -5.02 6.77 -2.29
N CYS A 163 -6.03 7.49 -1.81
CA CYS A 163 -6.08 7.98 -0.43
C CYS A 163 -7.18 7.28 0.36
N LEU A 164 -6.81 6.77 1.53
CA LEU A 164 -7.67 6.02 2.44
C LEU A 164 -7.89 6.81 3.73
N ILE A 165 -9.11 6.82 4.26
CA ILE A 165 -9.45 7.43 5.55
C ILE A 165 -9.95 6.39 6.55
N ILE A 166 -9.63 6.61 7.82
CA ILE A 166 -10.23 5.86 8.93
C ILE A 166 -11.49 6.58 9.41
N ASP A 167 -12.62 5.89 9.44
CA ASP A 167 -13.87 6.36 10.04
C ASP A 167 -14.43 5.27 10.96
N GLY A 168 -14.19 5.40 12.27
CA GLY A 168 -14.47 4.36 13.25
C GLY A 168 -13.61 3.11 13.02
N ASP A 169 -14.25 1.96 12.85
CA ASP A 169 -13.63 0.65 12.59
C ASP A 169 -13.47 0.35 11.09
N ARG A 170 -13.74 1.34 10.23
CA ARG A 170 -13.73 1.15 8.77
C ARG A 170 -12.66 1.98 8.11
N LEU A 171 -12.13 1.42 7.03
CA LEU A 171 -11.19 2.05 6.13
C LEU A 171 -11.85 2.24 4.78
N TYR A 172 -11.90 3.48 4.30
CA TYR A 172 -12.52 3.81 3.02
C TYR A 172 -11.49 4.44 2.09
N LYS A 173 -11.47 4.01 0.82
CA LYS A 173 -10.84 4.82 -0.22
C LYS A 173 -11.73 6.02 -0.49
N ILE A 174 -11.19 7.22 -0.31
CA ILE A 174 -11.94 8.48 -0.44
C ILE A 174 -11.65 9.24 -1.72
N GLY A 175 -10.55 8.90 -2.39
CA GLY A 175 -10.24 9.51 -3.67
C GLY A 175 -8.83 9.23 -4.15
N VAL A 176 -8.43 10.03 -5.13
CA VAL A 176 -7.19 9.90 -5.88
C VAL A 176 -6.51 11.26 -5.97
N GLN A 177 -5.29 11.35 -5.44
CA GLN A 177 -4.43 12.51 -5.66
C GLN A 177 -3.60 12.26 -6.93
N THR A 178 -3.61 13.20 -7.87
CA THR A 178 -2.70 13.14 -9.04
C THR A 178 -1.32 13.70 -8.69
N PHE A 179 -0.29 13.31 -9.42
CA PHE A 179 1.07 13.84 -9.29
C PHE A 179 1.82 13.72 -10.64
N PRO A 180 2.96 14.42 -10.85
CA PRO A 180 3.66 14.36 -12.13
C PRO A 180 4.36 13.00 -12.30
N GLY A 181 4.21 12.41 -13.49
CA GLY A 181 4.90 11.19 -13.90
C GLY A 181 6.34 11.39 -14.36
#